data_AF-A0A7W7ZXE9-F1
#
_entry.id   AF-A0A7W7ZXE9-F1
#
_cell.length_a   1.000
_cell.length_b   1.000
_cell.length_c   1.000
_cell.angle_alpha   90.00
_cell.angle_beta   90.00
_cell.angle_gamma   90.00
#
_symmetry.space_group_name_H-M   'P 1'
#
loop_
_entity.id
_entity.type
_entity.pdbx_description
1 polymer ?
#
loop_
_entity_poly.entity_id
_entity_poly.type
_entity_poly.pdbx_seq_one_letter_code
_entity_poly.pdbx_strand_id
1 'polypeptide(L)'
;MGRARPRRWPFGAAQGSHERLLGQLDELRRLPQGGGPDGDFRERLRTRLISAEAEAEAEAAAIAVPEAQAPPGRARHARRTRRVRLSWPSQLATLGLAAGMMMSAFFTYQSVPGDTLYPLKRAAEHTLVRLSTDDRERAEREMVSAKERAAEVAALLGGSGDGPLVSATLSDMAESTKSAIKRMERVEPRSPKVNSFAQDQRDMVEPMLEQLNGPEQDQANTYLHYIEGLAVPR
;
A
#
# COMPACT_ATOMS: atom_id res chain seq x y z
N MET A 1 50.90 -29.45 -20.08
CA MET A 1 49.60 -30.10 -19.85
C MET A 1 49.27 -30.04 -18.36
N GLY A 2 48.38 -29.13 -17.93
CA GLY A 2 47.91 -29.04 -16.55
C GLY A 2 46.39 -28.86 -16.55
N ARG A 3 45.65 -29.86 -16.06
CA ARG A 3 44.17 -29.85 -16.06
C ARG A 3 43.68 -29.03 -14.87
N ALA A 4 42.94 -27.95 -15.14
CA ALA A 4 42.21 -27.19 -14.13
C ALA A 4 41.00 -28.00 -13.63
N ARG A 5 40.85 -28.11 -12.30
CA ARG A 5 39.67 -28.71 -11.65
C ARG A 5 38.59 -27.64 -11.45
N PRO A 6 37.30 -27.93 -11.74
CA PRO A 6 36.22 -26.97 -11.50
C PRO A 6 35.91 -26.86 -9.99
N ARG A 7 35.85 -25.62 -9.49
CA ARG A 7 35.35 -25.26 -8.16
C ARG A 7 33.84 -25.51 -8.10
N ARG A 8 33.39 -26.41 -7.23
CA ARG A 8 31.97 -26.56 -6.86
C ARG A 8 31.59 -25.42 -5.92
N TRP A 9 30.66 -24.57 -6.30
CA TRP A 9 30.03 -23.57 -5.41
C TRP A 9 28.97 -24.26 -4.50
N PRO A 10 28.82 -23.84 -3.23
CA PRO A 10 27.88 -24.45 -2.30
C PRO A 10 26.50 -23.79 -2.41
N PHE A 11 25.61 -24.37 -3.21
CA PHE A 11 24.19 -23.95 -3.27
C PHE A 11 23.34 -24.49 -2.09
N GLY A 12 23.94 -25.20 -1.13
CA GLY A 12 23.20 -25.86 -0.03
C GLY A 12 22.89 -25.00 1.20
N ALA A 13 23.51 -23.84 1.37
CA ALA A 13 23.36 -23.03 2.59
C ALA A 13 22.01 -22.29 2.68
N ALA A 14 21.43 -21.91 1.54
CA ALA A 14 20.16 -21.18 1.50
C ALA A 14 18.95 -22.06 1.84
N GLN A 15 19.01 -23.34 1.47
CA GLN A 15 17.94 -24.31 1.69
C GLN A 15 17.77 -24.65 3.17
N GLY A 16 18.89 -24.89 3.87
CA GLY A 16 18.87 -25.13 5.32
C GLY A 16 18.45 -23.91 6.17
N SER A 17 18.62 -22.69 5.65
CA SER A 17 18.13 -21.49 6.33
C SER A 17 16.62 -21.30 6.18
N HIS A 18 16.04 -21.73 5.06
CA HIS A 18 14.59 -21.72 4.84
C HIS A 18 13.89 -22.75 5.74
N GLU A 19 14.44 -23.97 5.85
CA GLU A 19 13.90 -25.02 6.72
C GLU A 19 13.93 -24.61 8.20
N ARG A 20 14.99 -23.91 8.63
CA ARG A 20 15.08 -23.35 10.00
C ARG A 20 14.02 -22.28 10.26
N LEU A 21 13.79 -21.38 9.31
CA LEU A 21 12.73 -20.36 9.42
C LEU A 21 11.34 -20.99 9.50
N LEU A 22 11.07 -22.03 8.72
CA LEU A 22 9.80 -22.76 8.79
C LEU A 22 9.63 -23.48 10.12
N GLY A 23 10.70 -24.07 10.66
CA GLY A 23 10.70 -24.66 12.00
C GLY A 23 10.40 -23.65 13.10
N GLN A 24 10.99 -22.45 13.02
CA GLN A 24 10.75 -21.36 13.97
C GLN A 24 9.31 -20.81 13.87
N LEU A 25 8.76 -20.68 12.67
CA LEU A 25 7.37 -20.27 12.48
C LEU A 25 6.38 -21.29 13.02
N ASP A 26 6.68 -22.59 12.87
CA ASP A 26 5.88 -23.67 13.43
C ASP A 26 5.95 -23.71 14.96
N GLU A 27 7.11 -23.41 15.53
CA GLU A 27 7.28 -23.23 16.98
C GLU A 27 6.47 -22.05 17.52
N LEU A 28 6.55 -20.89 16.86
CA LEU A 28 5.74 -19.70 17.20
C LEU A 28 4.24 -19.96 17.05
N ARG A 29 3.83 -20.77 16.07
CA ARG A 29 2.43 -21.14 15.86
C ARG A 29 1.88 -22.04 16.97
N ARG A 30 2.74 -22.88 17.57
CA ARG A 30 2.39 -23.78 18.68
C ARG A 30 2.36 -23.09 20.03
N LEU A 31 2.99 -21.91 20.16
CA LEU A 31 2.82 -21.11 21.36
C LEU A 31 1.34 -20.77 21.53
N PRO A 32 0.80 -20.82 22.76
CA PRO A 32 -0.58 -20.45 23.02
C PRO A 32 -0.76 -18.98 22.64
N GLN A 33 -1.25 -18.76 21.43
CA GLN A 33 -1.73 -17.46 20.99
C GLN A 33 -2.86 -17.13 21.95
N GLY A 34 -2.68 -16.07 22.74
CA GLY A 34 -3.63 -15.64 23.76
C GLY A 34 -5.04 -15.77 23.20
N GLY A 35 -5.90 -16.48 23.95
CA GLY A 35 -7.18 -16.97 23.46
C GLY A 35 -7.89 -15.90 22.66
N GLY A 36 -8.25 -16.25 21.41
CA GLY A 36 -8.98 -15.34 20.54
C GLY A 36 -10.23 -14.78 21.22
N PRO A 37 -10.86 -13.74 20.64
CA PRO A 37 -11.88 -12.95 21.31
C PRO A 37 -12.89 -13.81 22.07
N ASP A 38 -13.27 -13.38 23.27
CA ASP A 38 -14.19 -14.14 24.12
C ASP A 38 -15.47 -14.57 23.36
N GLY A 39 -16.05 -15.71 23.72
CA GLY A 39 -17.20 -16.28 23.03
C GLY A 39 -18.38 -15.31 22.94
N ASP A 40 -18.64 -14.58 24.03
CA ASP A 40 -19.72 -13.61 24.08
C ASP A 40 -19.43 -12.39 23.19
N PHE A 41 -18.15 -12.03 23.04
CA PHE A 41 -17.76 -10.98 22.09
C PHE A 41 -18.02 -11.41 20.65
N ARG A 42 -17.70 -12.66 20.30
CA ARG A 42 -17.94 -13.19 18.94
C ARG A 42 -19.43 -13.24 18.63
N GLU A 43 -20.26 -13.66 19.59
CA GLU A 43 -21.71 -13.66 19.42
C GLU A 43 -22.25 -12.23 19.25
N ARG A 44 -21.84 -11.27 20.10
CA ARG A 44 -22.23 -9.87 19.93
C ARG A 44 -21.80 -9.30 18.58
N LEU A 45 -20.59 -9.63 18.11
CA LEU A 45 -20.09 -9.20 16.81
C LEU A 45 -20.91 -9.84 15.67
N ARG A 46 -21.21 -11.13 15.77
CA ARG A 46 -22.03 -11.85 14.79
C ARG A 46 -23.44 -11.25 14.72
N THR A 47 -24.08 -11.02 15.86
CA THR A 47 -25.40 -10.36 15.92
C THR A 47 -25.34 -8.99 15.28
N ARG A 48 -24.32 -8.18 15.59
CA ARG A 48 -24.16 -6.82 15.04
C ARG A 48 -23.92 -6.82 13.54
N LEU A 49 -23.19 -7.79 13.01
CA LEU A 49 -22.95 -7.92 11.57
C LEU A 49 -24.20 -8.38 10.82
N ILE A 50 -24.92 -9.37 11.35
CA ILE A 50 -26.19 -9.84 10.76
C ILE A 50 -27.24 -8.73 10.82
N SER A 51 -27.31 -7.97 11.93
CA SER A 51 -28.24 -6.84 12.04
C SER A 51 -27.85 -5.69 11.12
N ALA A 52 -26.56 -5.39 10.97
CA ALA A 52 -26.09 -4.36 10.05
C ALA A 52 -26.34 -4.74 8.58
N GLU A 53 -26.21 -6.02 8.22
CA GLU A 53 -26.58 -6.53 6.89
C GLU A 53 -28.09 -6.45 6.66
N ALA A 54 -28.90 -6.84 7.65
CA ALA A 54 -30.36 -6.71 7.57
C ALA A 54 -30.82 -5.25 7.53
N GLU A 55 -30.15 -4.33 8.22
CA GLU A 55 -30.39 -2.89 8.16
C GLU A 55 -29.96 -2.32 6.81
N ALA A 56 -28.81 -2.76 6.26
CA ALA A 56 -28.36 -2.37 4.93
C ALA A 56 -29.28 -2.91 3.83
N GLU A 57 -29.80 -4.14 3.97
CA GLU A 57 -30.81 -4.74 3.08
C GLU A 57 -32.18 -4.08 3.25
N ALA A 58 -32.57 -3.71 4.47
CA ALA A 58 -33.82 -2.99 4.74
C ALA A 58 -33.74 -1.54 4.27
N GLU A 59 -32.57 -0.90 4.34
CA GLU A 59 -32.32 0.42 3.77
C GLU A 59 -32.29 0.34 2.24
N ALA A 60 -31.66 -0.70 1.66
CA ALA A 60 -31.73 -1.00 0.23
C ALA A 60 -33.16 -1.34 -0.24
N ALA A 61 -33.96 -2.01 0.59
CA ALA A 61 -35.36 -2.35 0.33
C ALA A 61 -36.31 -1.18 0.60
N ALA A 62 -35.99 -0.26 1.51
CA ALA A 62 -36.72 1.00 1.70
C ALA A 62 -36.42 2.01 0.57
N ILE A 63 -35.25 1.87 -0.08
CA ILE A 63 -34.91 2.51 -1.35
C ILE A 63 -35.62 1.81 -2.54
N ALA A 64 -36.11 0.57 -2.36
CA ALA A 64 -36.99 -0.11 -3.30
C ALA A 64 -38.47 0.24 -3.03
N VAL A 65 -39.05 1.03 -3.93
CA VAL A 65 -40.49 1.36 -3.95
C VAL A 65 -41.34 0.09 -3.75
N PRO A 66 -42.40 0.10 -2.92
CA PRO A 66 -43.22 -1.08 -2.67
C PRO A 66 -43.84 -1.57 -3.98
N GLU A 67 -43.49 -2.80 -4.36
CA GLU A 67 -44.16 -3.52 -5.45
C GLU A 67 -45.57 -3.89 -4.97
N ALA A 68 -46.51 -3.00 -5.28
CA ALA A 68 -47.92 -3.24 -5.05
C ALA A 68 -48.38 -4.47 -5.85
N GLN A 69 -48.88 -5.45 -5.11
CA GLN A 69 -49.47 -6.69 -5.59
C GLN A 69 -50.47 -6.44 -6.73
N ALA A 70 -50.27 -7.13 -7.85
CA ALA A 70 -51.13 -7.06 -9.02
C ALA A 70 -52.43 -7.88 -8.85
N PRO A 71 -53.59 -7.40 -9.33
CA PRO A 71 -54.70 -8.28 -9.69
C PRO A 71 -54.48 -8.90 -11.09
N PRO A 72 -55.07 -10.07 -11.41
CA PRO A 72 -54.83 -10.75 -12.67
C PRO A 72 -55.64 -10.10 -13.80
N GLY A 73 -54.96 -9.53 -14.79
CA GLY A 73 -55.64 -8.81 -15.89
C GLY A 73 -54.77 -8.59 -17.12
N ARG A 74 -54.65 -9.64 -17.94
CA ARG A 74 -54.39 -9.66 -19.40
C ARG A 74 -53.68 -8.45 -20.07
N ALA A 75 -52.45 -8.76 -20.49
CA ALA A 75 -51.93 -8.64 -21.86
C ALA A 75 -51.44 -7.28 -22.43
N ARG A 76 -50.26 -7.40 -23.07
CA ARG A 76 -49.64 -6.65 -24.18
C ARG A 76 -48.85 -5.37 -23.86
N HIS A 77 -47.54 -5.61 -23.67
CA HIS A 77 -46.43 -5.00 -24.42
C HIS A 77 -46.63 -3.56 -24.93
N ALA A 78 -46.22 -2.60 -24.11
CA ALA A 78 -45.73 -1.31 -24.60
C ALA A 78 -44.41 -1.01 -23.88
N ARG A 79 -43.29 -1.12 -24.60
CA ARG A 79 -41.97 -0.64 -24.15
C ARG A 79 -42.04 0.87 -23.98
N ARG A 80 -42.42 1.33 -22.80
CA ARG A 80 -42.28 2.73 -22.40
C ARG A 80 -40.93 2.85 -21.70
N THR A 81 -39.94 3.41 -22.38
CA THR A 81 -38.66 3.80 -21.77
C THR A 81 -38.97 4.81 -20.66
N ARG A 82 -39.04 4.34 -19.41
CA ARG A 82 -39.10 5.22 -18.24
C ARG A 82 -37.77 5.95 -18.19
N ARG A 83 -37.75 7.19 -18.68
CA ARG A 83 -36.72 8.15 -18.28
C ARG A 83 -36.87 8.29 -16.77
N VAL A 84 -35.94 7.69 -16.03
CA VAL A 84 -35.84 7.86 -14.59
C VAL A 84 -35.52 9.33 -14.36
N ARG A 85 -36.55 10.14 -14.08
CA ARG A 85 -36.35 11.47 -13.54
C ARG A 85 -35.85 11.24 -12.11
N LEU A 86 -34.52 11.23 -11.93
CA LEU A 86 -33.93 11.25 -10.59
C LEU A 86 -34.50 12.48 -9.88
N SER A 87 -35.26 12.25 -8.83
CA SER A 87 -35.79 13.32 -7.99
C SER A 87 -34.61 14.05 -7.35
N TRP A 88 -34.64 15.38 -7.25
CA TRP A 88 -33.58 16.19 -6.63
C TRP A 88 -32.97 15.62 -5.32
N PRO A 89 -33.74 15.03 -4.38
CA PRO A 89 -33.16 14.39 -3.19
C PRO A 89 -32.28 13.17 -3.50
N SER A 90 -32.60 12.38 -4.54
CA SER A 90 -31.77 11.25 -4.97
C SER A 90 -30.46 11.68 -5.64
N GLN A 91 -30.43 12.87 -6.25
CA GLN A 91 -29.20 13.46 -6.80
C GLN A 91 -28.30 14.01 -5.68
N LEU A 92 -28.89 14.56 -4.61
CA LEU A 92 -28.13 15.03 -3.44
C LEU A 92 -27.52 13.87 -2.64
N ALA A 93 -28.25 12.76 -2.47
CA ALA A 93 -27.75 11.58 -1.78
C ALA A 93 -26.56 10.92 -2.53
N THR A 94 -26.64 10.78 -3.85
CA THR A 94 -25.54 10.24 -4.66
C THR A 94 -24.34 11.19 -4.68
N LEU A 95 -24.58 12.51 -4.73
CA LEU A 95 -23.51 13.51 -4.62
C LEU A 95 -22.82 13.44 -3.25
N GLY A 96 -23.59 13.28 -2.16
CA GLY A 96 -23.05 13.14 -0.81
C GLY A 96 -22.21 11.89 -0.62
N LEU A 97 -22.68 10.74 -1.14
CA LEU A 97 -21.91 9.49 -1.14
C LEU A 97 -20.59 9.64 -1.92
N ALA A 98 -20.66 10.19 -3.15
CA ALA A 98 -19.49 10.40 -3.98
C ALA A 98 -18.48 11.34 -3.31
N ALA A 99 -18.95 12.43 -2.70
CA ALA A 99 -18.11 13.36 -1.95
C ALA A 99 -17.45 12.68 -0.74
N GLY A 100 -18.20 11.87 0.03
CA GLY A 100 -17.68 11.11 1.17
C GLY A 100 -16.60 10.11 0.75
N MET A 101 -16.81 9.36 -0.34
CA MET A 101 -15.81 8.46 -0.91
C MET A 101 -14.56 9.21 -1.37
N MET A 102 -14.72 10.36 -2.02
CA MET A 102 -13.62 11.17 -2.51
C MET A 102 -12.78 11.75 -1.37
N MET A 103 -13.41 12.21 -0.29
CA MET A 103 -12.71 12.66 0.91
C MET A 103 -11.94 11.51 1.58
N SER A 104 -12.57 10.33 1.72
CA SER A 104 -11.89 9.16 2.30
C SER A 104 -10.67 8.72 1.48
N ALA A 105 -10.79 8.72 0.16
CA ALA A 105 -9.67 8.44 -0.74
C ALA A 105 -8.55 9.48 -0.59
N PHE A 106 -8.90 10.76 -0.46
CA PHE A 106 -7.94 11.84 -0.27
C PHE A 106 -7.15 11.70 1.04
N PHE A 107 -7.83 11.47 2.17
CA PHE A 107 -7.17 11.24 3.47
C PHE A 107 -6.29 9.99 3.45
N THR A 108 -6.72 8.94 2.77
CA THR A 108 -5.90 7.72 2.61
C THR A 108 -4.63 8.04 1.81
N TYR A 109 -4.74 8.80 0.72
CA TYR A 109 -3.60 9.15 -0.13
C TYR A 109 -2.56 10.02 0.60
N GLN A 110 -3.03 10.99 1.40
CA GLN A 110 -2.16 11.86 2.19
C GLN A 110 -1.63 11.24 3.48
N SER A 111 -2.12 10.06 3.86
CA SER A 111 -1.67 9.42 5.10
C SER A 111 -0.17 9.14 5.11
N VAL A 112 0.45 9.33 6.26
CA VAL A 112 1.86 9.08 6.54
C VAL A 112 2.01 8.04 7.65
N PRO A 113 3.20 7.45 7.86
CA PRO A 113 3.43 6.54 8.98
C PRO A 113 2.88 7.10 10.29
N GLY A 114 2.17 6.28 11.05
CA GLY A 114 1.48 6.69 12.29
C GLY A 114 -0.01 7.00 12.11
N ASP A 115 -0.46 7.32 10.90
CA ASP A 115 -1.88 7.56 10.64
C ASP A 115 -2.70 6.26 10.59
N THR A 116 -4.00 6.37 10.96
CA THR A 116 -4.93 5.24 10.99
C THR A 116 -5.15 4.59 9.62
N LEU A 117 -5.12 5.38 8.55
CA LEU A 117 -5.34 4.92 7.17
C LEU A 117 -4.03 4.54 6.45
N TYR A 118 -2.88 4.70 7.09
CA TYR A 118 -1.59 4.41 6.47
C TYR A 118 -1.41 2.93 6.05
N PRO A 119 -1.84 1.93 6.85
CA PRO A 119 -1.79 0.54 6.40
C PRO A 119 -2.59 0.29 5.11
N LEU A 120 -3.69 1.03 4.91
CA LEU A 120 -4.50 0.93 3.70
C LEU A 120 -3.77 1.54 2.49
N LYS A 121 -3.13 2.72 2.65
CA LYS A 121 -2.24 3.30 1.63
C LYS A 121 -1.16 2.31 1.21
N ARG A 122 -0.46 1.69 2.17
CA ARG A 122 0.58 0.68 1.89
C ARG A 122 0.05 -0.53 1.15
N ALA A 123 -1.11 -1.05 1.54
CA ALA A 123 -1.74 -2.18 0.86
C ALA A 123 -2.09 -1.83 -0.60
N ALA A 124 -2.62 -0.62 -0.84
CA ALA A 124 -2.94 -0.14 -2.19
C ALA A 124 -1.68 -0.01 -3.06
N GLU A 125 -0.63 0.66 -2.58
CA GLU A 125 0.65 0.80 -3.30
C GLU A 125 1.28 -0.54 -3.65
N HIS A 126 1.34 -1.46 -2.68
CA HIS A 126 1.90 -2.79 -2.90
C HIS A 126 1.09 -3.60 -3.93
N THR A 127 -0.23 -3.44 -3.93
CA THR A 127 -1.12 -4.07 -4.92
C THR A 127 -0.84 -3.50 -6.31
N LEU A 128 -0.66 -2.19 -6.45
CA LEU A 128 -0.28 -1.56 -7.72
C LEU A 128 1.05 -2.11 -8.22
N VAL A 129 2.08 -2.22 -7.37
CA VAL A 129 3.36 -2.83 -7.79
C VAL A 129 3.17 -4.28 -8.26
N ARG A 130 2.39 -5.09 -7.52
CA ARG A 130 2.13 -6.50 -7.85
C ARG A 130 1.32 -6.71 -9.13
N LEU A 131 0.37 -5.82 -9.42
CA LEU A 131 -0.46 -5.88 -10.62
C LEU A 131 0.28 -5.42 -11.88
N SER A 132 1.49 -4.87 -11.76
CA SER A 132 2.34 -4.56 -12.93
C SER A 132 2.70 -5.87 -13.61
N THR A 133 2.31 -6.02 -14.87
CA THR A 133 2.56 -7.24 -15.65
C THR A 133 3.95 -7.25 -16.27
N ASP A 134 4.49 -6.06 -16.55
CA ASP A 134 5.82 -5.86 -17.11
C ASP A 134 6.85 -5.55 -16.02
N ASP A 135 8.06 -6.12 -16.13
CA ASP A 135 9.09 -5.95 -15.11
C ASP A 135 9.69 -4.53 -15.11
N ARG A 136 9.72 -3.85 -16.27
CA ARG A 136 10.13 -2.45 -16.36
C ARG A 136 9.07 -1.56 -15.72
N GLU A 137 7.79 -1.76 -16.04
CA GLU A 137 6.69 -1.08 -15.36
C GLU A 137 6.73 -1.30 -13.84
N ARG A 138 6.99 -2.52 -13.39
CA ARG A 138 7.14 -2.83 -11.97
C ARG A 138 8.30 -2.05 -11.33
N ALA A 139 9.45 -1.96 -12.01
CA ALA A 139 10.59 -1.17 -11.55
C ALA A 139 10.26 0.32 -11.45
N GLU A 140 9.55 0.86 -12.45
CA GLU A 140 9.10 2.25 -12.44
C GLU A 140 8.11 2.51 -11.29
N ARG A 141 7.18 1.58 -11.00
CA ARG A 141 6.26 1.70 -9.85
C ARG A 141 6.99 1.59 -8.51
N GLU A 142 8.01 0.74 -8.40
CA GLU A 142 8.86 0.69 -7.20
C GLU A 142 9.62 2.01 -6.99
N MET A 143 10.11 2.65 -8.06
CA MET A 143 10.72 3.99 -7.98
C MET A 143 9.70 5.03 -7.48
N VAL A 144 8.46 5.00 -7.98
CA VAL A 144 7.39 5.89 -7.49
C VAL A 144 7.14 5.66 -5.99
N SER A 145 7.00 4.42 -5.54
CA SER A 145 6.80 4.11 -4.12
C SER A 145 7.96 4.62 -3.26
N ALA A 146 9.21 4.52 -3.75
CA ALA A 146 10.38 5.07 -3.08
C ALA A 146 10.38 6.61 -3.00
N LYS A 147 9.84 7.32 -4.00
CA LYS A 147 9.65 8.78 -3.90
C LYS A 147 8.58 9.13 -2.87
N GLU A 148 7.48 8.38 -2.84
CA GLU A 148 6.45 8.53 -1.81
C GLU A 148 7.01 8.30 -0.40
N ARG A 149 7.95 7.36 -0.22
CA ARG A 149 8.65 7.19 1.07
C ARG A 149 9.42 8.45 1.47
N ALA A 150 10.11 9.10 0.55
CA ALA A 150 10.82 10.35 0.83
C ALA A 150 9.84 11.47 1.20
N ALA A 151 8.72 11.60 0.48
CA ALA A 151 7.66 12.54 0.82
C ALA A 151 7.04 12.27 2.20
N GLU A 152 6.90 11.00 2.60
CA GLU A 152 6.45 10.61 3.94
C GLU A 152 7.44 11.09 5.02
N VAL A 153 8.75 11.00 4.80
CA VAL A 153 9.75 11.57 5.73
C VAL A 153 9.59 13.09 5.83
N ALA A 154 9.50 13.80 4.71
CA ALA A 154 9.30 15.26 4.71
C ALA A 154 8.05 15.66 5.48
N ALA A 155 6.95 14.95 5.29
CA ALA A 155 5.69 15.21 5.97
C ALA A 155 5.77 14.94 7.49
N LEU A 156 6.52 13.91 7.91
CA LEU A 156 6.77 13.67 9.34
C LEU A 156 7.59 14.79 9.98
N LEU A 157 8.59 15.32 9.26
CA LEU A 157 9.41 16.46 9.72
C LEU A 157 8.64 17.77 9.79
N GLY A 158 7.70 17.99 8.86
CA GLY A 158 6.81 19.16 8.87
C GLY A 158 5.66 19.06 9.89
N GLY A 159 5.46 17.89 10.50
CA GLY A 159 4.39 17.61 11.47
C GLY A 159 4.90 17.33 12.88
N SER A 160 4.13 16.57 13.66
CA SER A 160 4.48 16.15 15.02
C SER A 160 5.19 14.79 15.06
N GLY A 161 5.92 14.43 13.99
CA GLY A 161 6.58 13.13 13.89
C GLY A 161 7.62 12.93 14.99
N ASP A 162 7.56 11.79 15.70
CA ASP A 162 8.55 11.43 16.71
C ASP A 162 9.81 10.82 16.04
N GLY A 163 10.98 11.01 16.66
CA GLY A 163 12.28 10.58 16.13
C GLY A 163 12.33 9.11 15.69
N PRO A 164 11.85 8.14 16.50
CA PRO A 164 11.81 6.73 16.10
C PRO A 164 10.98 6.47 14.84
N LEU A 165 9.89 7.21 14.65
CA LEU A 165 9.02 7.07 13.47
C LEU A 165 9.69 7.67 12.23
N VAL A 166 10.38 8.81 12.38
CA VAL A 166 11.21 9.42 11.32
C VAL A 166 12.33 8.45 10.91
N SER A 167 13.07 7.88 11.87
CA SER A 167 14.14 6.93 11.61
C SER A 167 13.65 5.65 10.92
N ALA A 168 12.51 5.09 11.34
CA ALA A 168 11.90 3.94 10.68
C ALA A 168 11.51 4.29 9.23
N THR A 169 10.94 5.47 9.00
CA THR A 169 10.50 5.90 7.67
C THR A 169 11.68 6.21 6.74
N LEU A 170 12.77 6.79 7.26
CA LEU A 170 14.04 6.94 6.54
C LEU A 170 14.63 5.58 6.15
N SER A 171 14.51 4.58 7.03
CA SER A 171 14.96 3.20 6.73
C SER A 171 14.18 2.60 5.58
N ASP A 172 12.85 2.73 5.62
CA ASP A 172 11.95 2.26 4.57
C ASP A 172 12.19 2.98 3.23
N MET A 173 12.45 4.28 3.27
CA MET A 173 12.86 5.07 2.10
C MET A 173 14.18 4.57 1.51
N ALA A 174 15.19 4.35 2.34
CA ALA A 174 16.49 3.87 1.87
C ALA A 174 16.40 2.47 1.26
N GLU A 175 15.64 1.55 1.87
CA GLU A 175 15.49 0.19 1.39
C GLU A 175 14.66 0.13 0.09
N SER A 176 13.56 0.87 0.02
CA SER A 176 12.75 0.95 -1.21
C SER A 176 13.54 1.56 -2.38
N THR A 177 14.34 2.59 -2.13
CA THR A 177 15.25 3.19 -3.12
C THR A 177 16.25 2.15 -3.66
N LYS A 178 16.93 1.43 -2.75
CA LYS A 178 17.89 0.36 -3.11
C LYS A 178 17.23 -0.74 -3.94
N SER A 179 16.04 -1.19 -3.53
CA SER A 179 15.29 -2.21 -4.25
C SER A 179 14.91 -1.74 -5.65
N ALA A 180 14.36 -0.53 -5.78
CA ALA A 180 13.91 0.04 -7.04
C ALA A 180 15.06 0.18 -8.04
N ILE A 181 16.21 0.69 -7.58
CA ILE A 181 17.43 0.82 -8.40
C ILE A 181 17.93 -0.56 -8.82
N LYS A 182 18.04 -1.51 -7.88
CA LYS A 182 18.50 -2.88 -8.17
C LYS A 182 17.59 -3.59 -9.18
N ARG A 183 16.28 -3.35 -9.13
CA ARG A 183 15.35 -3.90 -10.10
C ARG A 183 15.51 -3.22 -11.45
N MET A 184 15.56 -1.89 -11.49
CA MET A 184 15.75 -1.16 -12.74
C MET A 184 17.04 -1.57 -13.45
N GLU A 185 18.17 -1.65 -12.74
CA GLU A 185 19.44 -2.11 -13.31
C GLU A 185 19.39 -3.56 -13.83
N ARG A 186 18.51 -4.41 -13.27
CA ARG A 186 18.31 -5.77 -13.80
C ARG A 186 17.55 -5.76 -15.12
N VAL A 187 16.55 -4.89 -15.23
CA VAL A 187 15.64 -4.84 -16.39
C VAL A 187 16.22 -4.00 -17.53
N GLU A 188 16.85 -2.88 -17.20
CA GLU A 188 17.47 -1.94 -18.12
C GLU A 188 18.82 -1.48 -17.54
N PRO A 189 19.90 -2.27 -17.76
CA PRO A 189 21.23 -1.94 -17.23
C PRO A 189 21.71 -0.57 -17.73
N ARG A 190 22.26 0.24 -16.82
CA ARG A 190 22.71 1.62 -17.11
C ARG A 190 21.59 2.53 -17.64
N SER A 191 20.35 2.32 -17.21
CA SER A 191 19.23 3.18 -17.60
C SER A 191 19.49 4.63 -17.12
N PRO A 192 19.34 5.66 -17.98
CA PRO A 192 19.43 7.05 -17.55
C PRO A 192 18.39 7.40 -16.48
N LYS A 193 17.31 6.61 -16.38
CA LYS A 193 16.28 6.75 -15.34
C LYS A 193 16.83 6.54 -13.92
N VAL A 194 17.86 5.73 -13.75
CA VAL A 194 18.50 5.52 -12.43
C VAL A 194 19.18 6.79 -11.97
N ASN A 195 19.89 7.49 -12.87
CA ASN A 195 20.56 8.75 -12.55
C ASN A 195 19.55 9.85 -12.23
N SER A 196 18.50 10.00 -13.05
CA SER A 196 17.45 10.99 -12.77
C SER A 196 16.72 10.67 -11.46
N PHE A 197 16.43 9.39 -11.20
CA PHE A 197 15.79 8.97 -9.96
C PHE A 197 16.67 9.23 -8.73
N ALA A 198 17.97 8.96 -8.80
CA ALA A 198 18.91 9.25 -7.74
C ALA A 198 19.02 10.77 -7.49
N GLN A 199 19.02 11.58 -8.55
CA GLN A 199 18.99 13.03 -8.42
C GLN A 199 17.70 13.51 -7.75
N ASP A 200 16.53 13.04 -8.20
CA ASP A 200 15.24 13.41 -7.60
C ASP A 200 15.21 13.06 -6.09
N GLN A 201 15.74 11.90 -5.72
CA GLN A 201 15.83 11.47 -4.32
C GLN A 201 16.75 12.36 -3.49
N ARG A 202 17.90 12.74 -4.05
CA ARG A 202 18.81 13.70 -3.43
C ARG A 202 18.10 15.03 -3.19
N ASP A 203 17.47 15.58 -4.23
CA ASP A 203 16.80 16.88 -4.17
C ASP A 203 15.67 16.91 -3.12
N MET A 204 15.03 15.75 -2.86
CA MET A 204 14.06 15.62 -1.78
C MET A 204 14.71 15.53 -0.39
N VAL A 205 15.78 14.75 -0.23
CA VAL A 205 16.35 14.40 1.09
C VAL A 205 17.37 15.43 1.59
N GLU A 206 18.13 16.08 0.72
CA GLU A 206 19.16 17.06 1.09
C GLU A 206 18.60 18.22 1.94
N PRO A 207 17.44 18.83 1.63
CA PRO A 207 16.83 19.85 2.47
C PRO A 207 16.35 19.35 3.84
N MET A 208 16.10 18.05 3.99
CA MET A 208 15.64 17.47 5.26
C MET A 208 16.75 17.43 6.30
N LEU A 209 18.02 17.42 5.89
CA LEU A 209 19.18 17.31 6.78
C LEU A 209 19.21 18.38 7.88
N GLU A 210 18.66 19.56 7.61
CA GLU A 210 18.59 20.68 8.56
C GLU A 210 17.57 20.43 9.68
N GLN A 211 16.60 19.54 9.46
CA GLN A 211 15.50 19.24 10.38
C GLN A 211 15.72 17.92 11.14
N LEU A 212 16.69 17.11 10.71
CA LEU A 212 16.99 15.81 11.31
C LEU A 212 17.91 15.95 12.53
N ASN A 213 17.71 15.10 13.52
CA ASN A 213 18.56 15.02 14.71
C ASN A 213 19.64 13.95 14.50
N GLY A 214 20.68 13.97 15.35
CA GLY A 214 21.92 13.17 15.21
C GLY A 214 21.76 11.80 14.51
N PRO A 215 21.03 10.82 15.07
CA PRO A 215 20.92 9.50 14.47
C PRO A 215 20.18 9.49 13.13
N GLU A 216 19.12 10.28 12.98
CA GLU A 216 18.40 10.37 11.71
C GLU A 216 19.22 11.11 10.63
N GLN A 217 20.01 12.10 11.04
CA GLN A 217 20.90 12.85 10.15
C GLN A 217 22.04 11.96 9.64
N ASP A 218 22.65 11.14 10.50
CA ASP A 218 23.68 10.16 10.12
C ASP A 218 23.12 9.13 9.12
N GLN A 219 21.87 8.71 9.33
CA GLN A 219 21.16 7.81 8.43
C GLN A 219 20.92 8.46 7.06
N ALA A 220 20.43 9.70 7.02
CA ALA A 220 20.20 10.44 5.80
C ALA A 220 21.52 10.71 5.04
N ASN A 221 22.60 11.08 5.75
CA ASN A 221 23.93 11.23 5.15
C ASN A 221 24.45 9.93 4.52
N THR A 222 24.29 8.80 5.21
CA THR A 222 24.64 7.48 4.68
C THR A 222 23.86 7.15 3.42
N TYR A 223 22.57 7.51 3.39
CA TYR A 223 21.71 7.36 2.23
C TYR A 223 22.13 8.24 1.06
N LEU A 224 22.40 9.52 1.30
CA LEU A 224 22.86 10.47 0.27
C LEU A 224 24.15 10.00 -0.38
N HIS A 225 25.13 9.56 0.43
CA HIS A 225 26.37 9.00 -0.09
C HIS A 225 26.13 7.75 -0.97
N TYR A 226 25.13 6.91 -0.65
CA TYR A 226 24.77 5.76 -1.48
C TYR A 226 24.23 6.18 -2.85
N ILE A 227 23.30 7.14 -2.90
CA ILE A 227 22.68 7.57 -4.18
C ILE A 227 23.64 8.43 -5.02
N GLU A 228 24.53 9.21 -4.41
CA GLU A 228 25.59 9.95 -5.11
C GLU A 228 26.56 9.02 -5.82
N GLY A 229 26.90 7.89 -5.20
CA GLY A 229 27.72 6.85 -5.82
C GLY A 229 27.11 6.25 -7.09
N LEU A 230 25.81 6.45 -7.33
CA LEU A 230 25.10 6.00 -8.51
C LEU A 230 24.94 7.10 -9.56
N ALA A 231 24.89 8.37 -9.16
CA ALA A 231 24.64 9.52 -10.04
C ALA A 231 25.86 9.99 -10.85
N VAL A 232 26.97 9.23 -10.88
CA VAL A 232 28.21 9.65 -11.53
C VAL A 232 27.99 9.84 -13.05
N PRO A 233 28.35 11.01 -13.63
CA PRO A 233 28.24 11.23 -15.06
C PRO A 233 29.20 10.30 -15.82
N ARG A 234 28.71 9.65 -16.88
CA ARG A 234 29.55 9.10 -17.95
C ARG A 234 29.19 9.77 -19.25
#